data_AF-A0A378PMX9-F1
#
_entry.id   AF-A0A378PMX9-F1
#
_cell.length_a   1.000
_cell.length_b   1.000
_cell.length_c   1.000
_cell.angle_alpha   90.00
_cell.angle_beta   90.00
_cell.angle_gamma   90.00
#
_symmetry.space_group_name_H-M   'P 1'
#
loop_
_entity.id
_entity.type
_entity.pdbx_description
1 polymer ?
#
loop_
_entity_poly.entity_id
_entity_poly.type
_entity_poly.pdbx_seq_one_letter_code
_entity_poly.pdbx_strand_id
1 'polypeptide(L)'
;MNQKQRKGTRVSATQDERGLQAQFEQVEEYSPYPPAEFLHELNKIDPKYVEQVMQMAKAEQEQRHKIQDSQIAEAQRVNTALIEMDKTNLSLMGRGQWFGLALGMGLLAIAGLALYYDNGWVAGVAITAIIGILIVYVLRQQPKNPPPNP
;
A
#
# COMPACT_ATOMS: atom_id res chain seq x y z
N MET A 1 -9.93 42.44 13.24
CA MET A 1 -10.10 41.53 14.39
C MET A 1 -9.10 40.41 14.25
N ASN A 2 -8.12 40.37 15.16
CA ASN A 2 -6.92 39.55 15.08
C ASN A 2 -7.20 38.18 15.73
N GLN A 3 -7.32 37.11 14.96
CA GLN A 3 -7.44 35.76 15.50
C GLN A 3 -6.06 35.30 15.96
N LYS A 4 -5.74 35.55 17.24
CA LYS A 4 -4.66 34.83 17.93
C LYS A 4 -5.02 33.35 17.89
N GLN A 5 -4.36 32.58 17.03
CA GLN A 5 -4.41 31.12 17.06
C GLN A 5 -3.86 30.68 18.41
N ARG A 6 -4.78 30.31 19.30
CA ARG A 6 -4.44 29.79 20.62
C ARG A 6 -3.97 28.35 20.45
N LYS A 7 -2.80 28.03 21.00
CA LYS A 7 -2.44 26.64 21.36
C LYS A 7 -3.61 26.05 22.15
N GLY A 8 -4.11 24.89 21.73
CA GLY A 8 -5.21 24.23 22.40
C GLY A 8 -5.52 22.87 21.80
N THR A 9 -5.78 21.91 22.67
CA THR A 9 -6.32 20.59 22.32
C THR A 9 -7.69 20.79 21.70
N ARG A 10 -7.87 20.42 20.43
CA ARG A 10 -9.22 20.29 19.87
C ARG A 10 -9.78 18.97 20.37
N VAL A 11 -10.87 19.08 21.13
CA VAL A 11 -11.67 17.93 21.56
C VAL A 11 -12.91 17.91 20.69
N SER A 12 -12.96 17.00 19.72
CA SER A 12 -14.19 16.64 19.03
C SER A 12 -14.81 15.48 19.78
N ALA A 13 -15.97 15.73 20.40
CA ALA A 13 -16.80 14.70 21.01
C ALA A 13 -17.90 14.34 20.01
N THR A 14 -17.84 13.12 19.47
CA THR A 14 -18.94 12.56 18.68
C THR A 14 -19.72 11.61 19.58
N GLN A 15 -21.00 11.91 19.80
CA GLN A 15 -21.90 11.06 20.58
C GLN A 15 -22.62 10.12 19.61
N ASP A 16 -22.29 8.83 19.69
CA ASP A 16 -23.00 7.75 19.00
C ASP A 16 -23.56 6.77 20.04
N GLU A 17 -24.51 5.90 19.67
CA GLU A 17 -25.34 5.04 20.54
C GLU A 17 -24.55 4.05 21.43
N ARG A 18 -23.22 4.03 21.34
CA ARG A 18 -22.30 3.19 22.13
C ARG A 18 -21.39 3.95 23.10
N GLY A 19 -21.60 5.26 23.30
CA GLY A 19 -20.91 6.07 24.30
C GLY A 19 -20.01 7.17 23.73
N LEU A 20 -19.64 8.12 24.60
CA LEU A 20 -18.80 9.29 24.27
C LEU A 20 -17.40 8.85 23.87
N GLN A 21 -17.02 9.08 22.62
CA GLN A 21 -15.63 8.97 22.15
C GLN A 21 -15.03 10.38 22.07
N ALA A 22 -14.00 10.63 22.89
CA ALA A 22 -13.20 11.85 22.84
C ALA A 22 -11.89 11.55 22.12
N GLN A 23 -11.66 12.17 20.96
CA GLN A 23 -10.36 12.19 20.31
C GLN A 23 -9.59 13.44 20.75
N PHE A 24 -8.38 13.24 21.26
CA PHE A 24 -7.45 14.31 21.60
C PHE A 24 -6.49 14.51 20.44
N GLU A 25 -6.70 15.54 19.63
CA GLU A 25 -5.77 15.91 18.57
C GLU A 25 -4.84 17.02 19.10
N GLN A 26 -3.62 16.63 19.44
CA GLN A 26 -2.57 17.53 19.90
C GLN A 26 -1.92 18.15 18.66
N VAL A 27 -2.38 19.35 18.28
CA VAL A 27 -1.82 20.09 17.15
C VAL A 27 -0.50 20.72 17.59
N GLU A 28 0.58 19.96 17.52
CA GLU A 28 1.94 20.49 17.58
C GLU A 28 2.26 21.12 16.22
N GLU A 29 2.40 22.45 16.22
CA GLU A 29 2.85 23.20 15.06
C GLU A 29 4.33 22.88 14.82
N TYR A 30 4.57 21.85 14.00
CA TYR A 30 5.90 21.40 13.62
C TYR A 30 6.48 22.37 12.59
N SER A 31 6.95 23.52 13.06
CA SER A 31 7.66 24.49 12.23
C SER A 31 9.14 24.11 12.13
N PRO A 32 9.75 24.11 10.94
CA PRO A 32 11.19 23.86 10.77
C PRO A 32 12.07 24.98 11.35
N TYR A 33 11.45 26.10 11.76
CA TYR A 33 12.12 27.21 12.41
C TYR A 33 11.84 27.25 13.91
N PRO A 34 12.81 27.72 14.72
CA PRO A 34 12.61 27.91 16.15
C PRO A 34 11.45 28.88 16.41
N PRO A 35 10.71 28.71 17.53
CA PRO A 35 9.61 29.60 17.87
C PRO A 35 10.09 31.05 18.05
N ALA A 36 9.28 32.01 17.63
CA ALA A 36 9.64 33.44 17.64
C ALA A 36 9.99 33.97 19.05
N GLU A 37 9.37 33.41 20.09
CA GLU A 37 9.65 33.74 21.49
C GLU A 37 11.10 33.41 21.88
N PHE A 38 11.62 32.26 21.44
CA PHE A 38 12.99 31.82 21.67
C PHE A 38 14.02 32.71 20.94
N LEU A 39 13.73 33.07 19.69
CA LEU A 39 14.59 33.98 18.92
C LEU A 39 14.65 35.38 19.56
N HIS A 40 13.55 35.83 20.17
CA HIS A 40 13.49 37.11 20.86
C HIS A 40 14.30 37.12 22.17
N GLU A 41 14.37 36.00 22.88
CA GLU A 41 15.22 35.83 24.06
C GLU A 41 16.70 35.75 23.70
N LEU A 42 17.06 35.04 22.63
CA LEU A 42 18.42 35.00 22.10
C LEU A 42 18.92 36.36 21.64
N ASN A 43 18.05 37.15 20.99
CA ASN A 43 18.39 38.50 20.53
C ASN A 43 18.73 39.47 21.68
N LYS A 44 18.17 39.24 22.89
CA LYS A 44 18.49 40.04 24.09
C LYS A 44 19.89 39.74 24.62
N ILE A 45 20.46 38.58 24.30
CA ILE A 45 21.80 38.17 24.72
C ILE A 45 22.84 38.67 23.71
N ASP A 46 22.70 38.27 22.44
CA ASP A 46 23.49 38.76 21.32
C ASP A 46 22.77 38.40 19.99
N PRO A 47 22.53 39.37 19.08
CA PRO A 47 21.93 39.10 17.78
C PRO A 47 22.68 38.04 16.95
N LYS A 48 23.98 37.86 17.17
CA LYS A 48 24.81 36.88 16.46
C LYS A 48 24.38 35.43 16.71
N TYR A 49 23.81 35.12 17.89
CA TYR A 49 23.31 33.78 18.17
C TYR A 49 22.01 33.46 17.41
N VAL A 50 21.15 34.46 17.20
CA VAL A 50 19.93 34.31 16.38
C VAL A 50 20.31 33.93 14.95
N GLU A 51 21.29 34.63 14.39
CA GLU A 51 21.78 34.35 13.04
C GLU A 51 22.38 32.94 12.93
N GLN A 52 23.14 32.50 13.94
CA GLN A 52 23.73 31.17 13.97
C GLN A 52 22.67 30.06 14.05
N VAL A 53 21.64 30.22 14.90
CA VAL A 53 20.54 29.26 15.01
C VAL A 53 19.72 29.20 13.72
N MET A 54 19.47 30.34 13.08
CA MET A 54 18.77 30.38 11.79
C MET A 54 19.59 29.72 10.67
N GLN A 55 20.91 29.88 10.67
CA GLN A 55 21.81 29.19 9.74
C GLN A 55 21.80 27.67 9.97
N MET A 56 21.81 27.22 11.23
CA MET A 56 21.69 25.79 11.55
C MET A 56 20.34 25.22 11.11
N ALA A 57 19.23 25.92 11.41
CA ALA A 57 17.89 25.50 10.99
C ALA A 57 17.78 25.38 9.46
N LYS A 58 18.36 26.33 8.72
CA LYS A 58 18.40 26.30 7.26
C LYS A 58 19.24 25.12 6.72
N ALA A 59 20.40 24.87 7.32
CA ALA A 59 21.25 23.75 6.93
C ALA A 59 20.57 22.39 7.19
N GLU A 60 19.90 22.25 8.34
CA GLU A 60 19.15 21.04 8.68
C GLU A 60 17.95 20.84 7.75
N GLN A 61 17.23 21.92 7.42
CA GLN A 61 16.13 21.85 6.45
C GLN A 61 16.63 21.43 5.06
N GLU A 62 17.75 21.97 4.58
CA GLU A 62 18.35 21.57 3.31
C GLU A 62 18.77 20.09 3.30
N GLN A 63 19.36 19.62 4.41
CA GLN A 63 19.72 18.21 4.56
C GLN A 63 18.47 17.31 4.57
N ARG A 64 17.40 17.70 5.28
CA ARG A 64 16.13 16.97 5.30
C ARG A 64 15.51 16.88 3.91
N HIS A 65 15.55 17.96 3.12
CA HIS A 65 15.09 17.93 1.73
C HIS A 65 15.90 16.96 0.88
N LYS A 66 17.23 16.97 0.97
CA LYS A 66 18.07 16.00 0.25
C LYS A 66 17.74 14.55 0.60
N ILE A 67 17.48 14.28 1.88
CA ILE A 67 17.07 12.94 2.35
C ILE A 67 15.66 12.58 1.85
N GLN A 68 14.72 13.53 1.85
CA GLN A 68 13.39 13.29 1.29
C GLN A 68 13.45 12.99 -0.20
N ASP A 69 14.24 13.74 -0.97
CA ASP A 69 14.41 13.52 -2.40
C ASP A 69 15.01 12.14 -2.68
N SER A 70 16.01 11.70 -1.91
CA SER A 70 16.57 10.35 -2.05
C SER A 70 15.55 9.27 -1.69
N GLN A 71 14.77 9.46 -0.62
CA GLN A 71 13.73 8.51 -0.22
C GLN A 71 12.61 8.41 -1.26
N ILE A 72 12.19 9.54 -1.86
CA ILE A 72 11.19 9.55 -2.92
C ILE A 72 11.72 8.83 -4.16
N ALA A 73 12.98 9.06 -4.54
CA ALA A 73 13.59 8.37 -5.67
C ALA A 73 13.69 6.85 -5.45
N GLU A 74 14.06 6.42 -4.25
CA GLU A 74 14.07 5.00 -3.87
C GLU A 74 12.66 4.39 -3.87
N ALA A 75 11.68 5.09 -3.28
CA ALA A 75 10.29 4.66 -3.28
C ALA A 75 9.72 4.53 -4.70
N GLN A 76 10.02 5.49 -5.58
CA GLN A 76 9.64 5.41 -6.99
C GLN A 76 10.30 4.23 -7.70
N ARG A 77 11.58 3.97 -7.45
CA ARG A 77 12.29 2.82 -8.03
C ARG A 77 11.67 1.49 -7.57
N VAL A 78 11.40 1.35 -6.28
CA VAL A 78 10.77 0.14 -5.72
C VAL A 78 9.37 -0.04 -6.30
N ASN A 79 8.56 1.02 -6.33
CA ASN A 79 7.21 0.97 -6.88
C ASN A 79 7.22 0.60 -8.38
N THR A 80 8.15 1.18 -9.15
CA THR A 80 8.30 0.85 -10.58
C THR A 80 8.66 -0.62 -10.78
N ALA A 81 9.59 -1.15 -9.98
CA ALA A 81 9.96 -2.56 -10.03
C ALA A 81 8.80 -3.50 -9.66
N LEU A 82 8.01 -3.13 -8.63
CA LEU A 82 6.81 -3.88 -8.24
C LEU A 82 5.76 -3.88 -9.36
N ILE A 83 5.50 -2.72 -9.98
CA ILE A 83 4.57 -2.60 -11.11
C ILE A 83 5.03 -3.46 -12.30
N GLU A 84 6.33 -3.52 -12.58
CA GLU A 84 6.86 -4.35 -13.65
C GLU A 84 6.72 -5.86 -13.34
N MET A 85 6.97 -6.26 -12.11
CA MET A 85 6.71 -7.63 -11.65
C MET A 85 5.23 -8.00 -11.72
N ASP A 86 4.33 -7.08 -11.36
CA ASP A 86 2.89 -7.31 -11.48
C ASP A 86 2.44 -7.44 -12.93
N LYS A 87 2.96 -6.60 -13.85
CA LYS A 87 2.66 -6.72 -15.29
C LYS A 87 3.10 -8.06 -15.85
N THR A 88 4.31 -8.53 -15.50
CA THR A 88 4.82 -9.81 -15.98
C THR A 88 3.99 -10.97 -15.41
N ASN A 89 3.66 -10.94 -14.12
CA ASN A 89 2.77 -11.92 -13.49
C ASN A 89 1.37 -11.94 -14.11
N LEU A 90 0.78 -10.78 -14.38
CA LEU A 90 -0.52 -10.65 -15.03
C LEU A 90 -0.51 -11.27 -16.43
N SER A 91 0.58 -11.03 -17.19
CA SER A 91 0.76 -11.62 -18.52
C SER A 91 0.89 -13.15 -18.47
N LEU A 92 1.60 -13.68 -17.47
CA LEU A 92 1.74 -15.12 -17.23
C LEU A 92 0.40 -15.74 -16.80
N MET A 93 -0.37 -15.06 -15.95
CA MET A 93 -1.70 -15.49 -15.55
C MET A 93 -2.64 -15.55 -16.76
N GLY A 94 -2.67 -14.51 -17.59
CA GLY A 94 -3.50 -14.48 -18.80
C GLY A 94 -3.18 -15.62 -19.78
N ARG A 95 -1.89 -15.90 -20.01
CA ARG A 95 -1.45 -17.05 -20.82
C ARG A 95 -1.84 -18.38 -20.19
N GLY A 96 -1.68 -18.52 -18.88
CA GLY A 96 -2.08 -19.72 -18.14
C GLY A 96 -3.58 -19.99 -18.19
N GLN A 97 -4.41 -18.95 -18.15
CA GLN A 97 -5.86 -19.06 -18.28
C GLN A 97 -6.27 -19.54 -19.68
N TRP A 98 -5.64 -19.01 -20.73
CA TRP A 98 -5.86 -19.48 -22.11
C TRP A 98 -5.46 -20.95 -22.29
N PHE A 99 -4.34 -21.36 -21.72
CA PHE A 99 -3.92 -22.77 -21.76
C PHE A 99 -4.89 -23.68 -21.01
N GLY A 100 -5.34 -23.28 -19.81
CA GLY A 100 -6.36 -24.02 -19.05
C GLY A 100 -7.68 -24.15 -19.79
N LEU A 101 -8.12 -23.09 -20.47
CA LEU A 101 -9.33 -23.10 -21.30
C LEU A 101 -9.18 -24.03 -22.51
N ALA A 102 -8.07 -23.96 -23.23
CA ALA A 102 -7.81 -24.83 -24.37
C ALA A 102 -7.75 -26.31 -23.95
N LEU A 103 -7.07 -26.61 -22.84
CA LEU A 103 -7.00 -27.96 -22.26
C LEU A 103 -8.38 -28.47 -21.84
N GLY A 104 -9.17 -27.64 -21.14
CA GLY A 104 -10.52 -27.99 -20.70
C GLY A 104 -11.46 -28.27 -21.87
N MET A 105 -11.42 -27.44 -22.92
CA MET A 105 -12.16 -27.65 -24.16
C MET A 105 -11.76 -28.96 -24.85
N GLY A 106 -10.45 -29.27 -24.89
CA GLY A 106 -9.96 -30.53 -25.45
C GLY A 106 -10.47 -31.76 -24.68
N LEU A 107 -10.43 -31.72 -23.35
CA LEU A 107 -10.97 -32.80 -22.51
C LEU A 107 -12.48 -32.96 -22.66
N LEU A 108 -13.23 -31.86 -22.80
CA LEU A 108 -14.67 -31.90 -23.10
C LEU A 108 -14.95 -32.57 -24.45
N ALA A 109 -14.19 -32.24 -25.49
CA ALA A 109 -14.34 -32.88 -26.80
C ALA A 109 -14.03 -34.39 -26.74
N ILE A 110 -12.97 -34.78 -26.02
CA ILE A 110 -12.62 -36.20 -25.80
C ILE A 110 -13.72 -36.92 -25.03
N ALA A 111 -14.29 -36.30 -23.99
CA ALA A 111 -15.39 -36.89 -23.22
C ALA A 111 -16.63 -37.10 -24.10
N GLY A 112 -16.98 -36.11 -24.94
CA GLY A 112 -18.10 -36.22 -25.88
C GLY A 112 -17.90 -37.31 -26.93
N LEU A 113 -16.70 -37.40 -27.51
CA LEU A 113 -16.35 -38.48 -28.45
C LEU A 113 -16.35 -39.85 -27.78
N ALA A 114 -15.84 -39.97 -26.56
CA ALA A 114 -15.82 -41.22 -25.82
C ALA A 114 -17.25 -41.73 -25.52
N LEU A 115 -18.17 -40.83 -25.17
CA LEU A 115 -19.58 -41.17 -25.00
C LEU A 115 -20.23 -41.61 -26.32
N TYR A 116 -19.85 -41.01 -27.45
CA TYR A 116 -20.35 -41.42 -28.77
C TYR A 116 -19.94 -42.86 -29.13
N TYR A 117 -18.75 -43.30 -28.73
CA TYR A 117 -18.26 -44.68 -28.92
C TYR A 117 -18.61 -45.62 -27.75
N ASP A 118 -19.54 -45.25 -26.88
CA ASP A 118 -19.99 -46.03 -25.71
C ASP A 118 -18.88 -46.39 -24.70
N ASN A 119 -17.77 -45.64 -24.73
CA ASN A 119 -16.63 -45.83 -23.83
C ASN A 119 -16.77 -44.93 -22.60
N GLY A 120 -17.78 -45.21 -21.76
CA GLY A 120 -18.08 -44.44 -20.55
C GLY A 120 -16.92 -44.32 -19.57
N TRP A 121 -16.00 -45.29 -19.55
CA TRP A 121 -14.78 -45.25 -18.73
C TRP A 121 -13.87 -44.07 -19.09
N VAL A 122 -13.63 -43.85 -20.38
CA VAL A 122 -12.75 -42.76 -20.87
C VAL A 122 -13.41 -41.40 -20.61
N ALA A 123 -14.72 -41.30 -20.80
CA ALA A 123 -15.48 -40.10 -20.48
C ALA A 123 -15.40 -39.75 -18.98
N GLY A 124 -15.48 -40.74 -18.09
CA GLY A 124 -15.34 -40.56 -16.65
C GLY A 124 -13.96 -40.01 -16.24
N VAL A 125 -12.89 -40.54 -16.84
CA VAL A 125 -11.52 -40.03 -16.59
C VAL A 125 -11.36 -38.59 -17.09
N ALA A 126 -11.91 -38.27 -18.27
CA ALA A 126 -11.84 -36.91 -18.82
C ALA A 126 -12.59 -35.89 -17.93
N ILE A 127 -13.76 -36.24 -17.41
CA ILE A 127 -14.53 -35.36 -16.52
C ILE A 127 -13.84 -35.17 -15.17
N THR A 128 -13.28 -36.23 -14.57
CA THR A 128 -12.55 -36.09 -13.30
C THR A 128 -11.31 -35.22 -13.44
N ALA A 129 -10.60 -35.30 -14.58
CA ALA A 129 -9.50 -34.40 -14.90
C ALA A 129 -9.94 -32.93 -15.00
N ILE A 130 -11.08 -32.64 -15.64
CA ILE A 130 -11.64 -31.28 -15.72
C ILE A 130 -11.92 -30.73 -14.31
N ILE A 131 -12.55 -31.54 -13.44
CA ILE A 131 -12.84 -31.15 -12.05
C ILE A 131 -11.54 -30.85 -11.30
N GLY A 132 -10.51 -31.69 -11.44
CA GLY A 132 -9.20 -31.46 -10.83
C GLY A 132 -8.56 -30.14 -11.27
N ILE A 133 -8.61 -29.83 -12.57
CA ILE A 133 -8.11 -28.56 -13.12
C ILE A 133 -8.87 -27.37 -12.53
N LEU A 134 -10.20 -27.46 -12.40
CA LEU A 134 -11.02 -26.40 -11.80
C LEU A 134 -10.67 -26.17 -10.32
N ILE A 135 -10.46 -27.24 -9.54
CA ILE A 135 -10.05 -27.13 -8.14
C ILE A 135 -8.71 -26.42 -8.02
N VAL A 136 -7.70 -26.83 -8.81
CA VAL A 136 -6.39 -26.18 -8.80
C VAL A 136 -6.49 -24.71 -9.20
N TYR A 137 -7.35 -24.39 -10.19
CA TYR A 137 -7.58 -23.02 -10.62
C TYR A 137 -8.22 -22.14 -9.53
N VAL A 138 -9.18 -22.67 -8.77
CA VAL A 138 -9.81 -21.96 -7.65
C VAL A 138 -8.83 -21.79 -6.48
N LEU A 139 -8.09 -22.85 -6.13
CA LEU A 139 -7.09 -22.79 -5.05
C LEU A 139 -5.95 -21.82 -5.37
N ARG A 140 -5.56 -21.70 -6.65
CA ARG A 140 -4.54 -20.75 -7.10
C ARG A 140 -4.99 -19.28 -7.02
N GLN A 141 -6.29 -19.02 -7.15
CA GLN A 141 -6.85 -17.66 -7.10
C GLN A 141 -6.99 -17.11 -5.69
N GLN A 142 -6.89 -17.96 -4.65
CA GLN A 142 -6.91 -17.50 -3.27
C GLN A 142 -5.59 -16.76 -2.98
N PRO A 143 -5.61 -15.42 -2.76
CA PRO A 143 -4.41 -14.72 -2.35
C PRO A 143 -3.96 -15.30 -1.01
N LYS A 144 -2.70 -15.75 -0.93
CA LYS A 144 -2.08 -16.08 0.35
C LYS A 144 -2.05 -14.77 1.14
N ASN A 145 -2.96 -14.63 2.11
CA ASN A 145 -2.94 -13.50 3.03
C ASN A 145 -1.51 -13.39 3.60
N PRO A 146 -0.85 -12.23 3.49
CA PRO A 146 0.45 -12.06 4.11
C PRO A 146 0.31 -12.32 5.61
N PRO A 147 1.31 -12.94 6.27
CA PRO A 147 1.25 -13.18 7.70
C PRO A 147 1.01 -11.87 8.44
N PRO A 148 0.22 -11.88 9.53
CA PRO A 148 0.06 -10.70 10.37
C PRO A 148 1.45 -10.29 10.88
N ASN A 149 1.82 -9.02 10.68
CA ASN A 149 3.07 -8.49 11.24
C ASN A 149 3.06 -8.68 12.78
N PRO A 150 4.16 -9.18 13.37
CA PRO A 150 4.31 -9.22 14.83
C PRO A 150 4.42 -7.82 15.44
#